data_AF-A0A4P6VRU5-F1
#
_entry.id   AF-A0A4P6VRU5-F1
#
_cell.length_a   1.000
_cell.length_b   1.000
_cell.length_c   1.000
_cell.angle_alpha   90.00
_cell.angle_beta   90.00
_cell.angle_gamma   90.00
#
_symmetry.space_group_name_H-M   'P 1'
#
loop_
_entity.id
_entity.type
_entity.pdbx_description
1 polymer ?
#
loop_
_entity_poly.entity_id
_entity_poly.type
_entity_poly.pdbx_seq_one_letter_code
_entity_poly.pdbx_strand_id
1 'polypeptide(L)'
;MDMKVIDGIIVGAFGGAAAGVVVYAVQYFHQKIVFFVECRRVHKWLAEHTTLELGKEFRSTRTIASWNNITEDRARFICSAHKKIYLSTGPKEDMWGIHLKQFPRKDFGNDT
;
A
#
# COMPACT_ATOMS: atom_id res chain seq x y z
N MET A 1 -43.54 -7.45 -31.19
CA MET A 1 -42.32 -7.96 -30.53
C MET A 1 -42.79 -8.78 -29.34
N ASP A 2 -42.55 -10.09 -29.33
CA ASP A 2 -43.15 -10.99 -28.33
C ASP A 2 -42.64 -10.71 -26.92
N MET A 3 -43.54 -10.66 -25.93
CA MET A 3 -43.19 -10.46 -24.51
C MET A 3 -42.14 -11.48 -24.02
N LYS A 4 -42.13 -12.69 -24.57
CA LYS A 4 -41.13 -13.74 -24.26
C LYS A 4 -39.71 -13.38 -24.69
N VAL A 5 -39.56 -12.63 -25.79
CA VAL A 5 -38.25 -12.19 -26.28
C VAL A 5 -37.73 -11.06 -25.41
N ILE A 6 -38.61 -10.16 -24.96
CA ILE A 6 -38.27 -9.06 -24.04
C ILE A 6 -37.85 -9.61 -22.67
N ASP A 7 -38.58 -10.59 -22.12
CA ASP A 7 -38.20 -11.26 -20.87
C ASP A 7 -36.84 -11.95 -20.96
N GLY A 8 -36.56 -12.63 -22.09
CA GLY A 8 -35.26 -13.27 -22.33
C GLY A 8 -34.10 -12.27 -22.37
N ILE A 9 -34.31 -11.10 -22.99
CA ILE A 9 -33.30 -10.01 -23.04
C ILE A 9 -33.06 -9.43 -21.65
N ILE A 10 -34.13 -9.19 -20.87
CA ILE A 10 -34.02 -8.68 -19.50
C ILE A 10 -33.24 -9.67 -18.64
N VAL A 11 -33.60 -10.96 -18.65
CA VAL A 11 -32.89 -11.99 -17.86
C VAL A 11 -31.43 -12.13 -18.28
N GLY A 12 -31.14 -12.09 -19.59
CA GLY A 12 -29.76 -12.11 -20.10
C GLY A 12 -28.94 -10.90 -19.67
N ALA A 13 -29.52 -9.69 -19.73
CA ALA A 13 -28.87 -8.47 -19.29
C ALA A 13 -28.60 -8.45 -17.78
N PHE A 14 -29.57 -8.87 -16.96
CA PHE A 14 -29.41 -8.99 -15.52
C PHE A 14 -28.35 -10.03 -15.13
N GLY A 15 -28.31 -11.18 -15.81
CA GLY A 15 -27.28 -12.20 -15.59
C GLY A 15 -25.87 -11.71 -15.91
N GLY A 16 -25.71 -11.00 -17.04
CA GLY A 16 -24.43 -10.40 -17.44
C GLY A 16 -23.95 -9.31 -16.48
N ALA A 17 -24.86 -8.42 -16.04
CA ALA A 17 -24.54 -7.38 -15.07
C ALA A 17 -24.14 -7.98 -13.71
N ALA A 18 -24.88 -8.98 -13.22
CA ALA A 18 -24.56 -9.67 -11.98
C ALA A 18 -23.17 -10.33 -12.04
N ALA A 19 -22.86 -11.03 -13.13
CA ALA A 19 -21.53 -11.62 -13.33
C ALA A 19 -20.41 -10.56 -13.36
N GLY A 20 -20.64 -9.43 -14.04
CA GLY A 20 -19.68 -8.32 -14.07
C GLY A 20 -19.40 -7.72 -12.70
N VAL A 21 -20.44 -7.52 -11.88
CA VAL A 21 -20.31 -7.03 -10.49
C VAL A 21 -19.52 -8.02 -9.63
N VAL A 22 -19.80 -9.32 -9.76
CA VAL A 22 -19.09 -10.35 -8.99
C VAL A 22 -17.60 -10.38 -9.36
N VAL A 23 -17.25 -10.35 -10.65
CA VAL A 23 -15.86 -10.33 -11.09
C VAL A 23 -15.14 -9.08 -10.59
N TYR A 24 -15.77 -7.91 -10.69
CA TYR A 24 -15.22 -6.67 -10.16
C TYR A 24 -14.97 -6.73 -8.65
N ALA A 25 -15.93 -7.25 -7.89
CA ALA A 25 -15.80 -7.42 -6.45
C ALA A 25 -14.63 -8.35 -6.10
N VAL A 26 -14.52 -9.51 -6.76
CA VAL A 26 -13.42 -10.46 -6.53
C VAL A 26 -12.06 -9.84 -6.83
N GLN A 27 -11.93 -9.12 -7.94
CA GLN A 27 -10.70 -8.41 -8.29
C GLN A 27 -10.33 -7.35 -7.23
N TYR A 28 -11.33 -6.58 -6.78
CA TYR A 28 -11.14 -5.58 -5.74
C TYR A 28 -10.65 -6.20 -4.42
N PHE A 29 -11.29 -7.28 -3.97
CA PHE A 29 -10.88 -8.00 -2.77
C PHE A 29 -9.48 -8.58 -2.89
N HIS A 30 -9.17 -9.21 -4.03
CA HIS A 30 -7.84 -9.76 -4.28
C HIS A 30 -6.77 -8.68 -4.20
N GLN A 31 -6.97 -7.53 -4.87
CA GLN A 31 -6.04 -6.41 -4.82
C GLN A 31 -5.84 -5.86 -3.40
N LYS A 32 -6.92 -5.76 -2.62
CA LYS A 32 -6.85 -5.32 -1.22
C LYS A 32 -6.07 -6.29 -0.34
N ILE A 33 -6.28 -7.60 -0.51
CA ILE A 33 -5.57 -8.64 0.24
C ILE A 33 -4.08 -8.59 -0.10
N VAL A 34 -3.73 -8.57 -1.39
CA VAL A 34 -2.34 -8.48 -1.84
C VAL A 34 -1.68 -7.22 -1.28
N PHE A 35 -2.33 -6.07 -1.39
CA PHE A 35 -1.82 -4.81 -0.84
C PHE A 35 -1.56 -4.89 0.67
N PHE A 36 -2.45 -5.53 1.43
CA PHE A 36 -2.29 -5.68 2.86
C PHE A 36 -1.14 -6.62 3.24
N VAL A 37 -0.96 -7.71 2.50
CA VAL A 37 0.18 -8.63 2.65
C VAL A 37 1.49 -7.92 2.32
N GLU A 38 1.54 -7.18 1.22
CA GLU A 38 2.69 -6.37 0.82
C GLU A 38 3.04 -5.33 1.89
N CYS A 39 2.05 -4.58 2.39
CA CYS A 39 2.24 -3.61 3.47
C CYS A 39 2.84 -4.25 4.73
N ARG A 40 2.31 -5.40 5.15
CA ARG A 40 2.82 -6.13 6.32
C ARG A 40 4.25 -6.61 6.10
N ARG A 41 4.57 -7.11 4.89
CA ARG A 41 5.91 -7.59 4.55
C ARG A 41 6.92 -6.45 4.58
N VAL A 42 6.62 -5.34 3.91
CA VAL A 42 7.47 -4.13 3.89
C VAL A 42 7.68 -3.61 5.30
N HIS A 43 6.61 -3.45 6.09
CA HIS A 43 6.72 -2.97 7.46
C HIS A 43 7.54 -3.92 8.35
N LYS A 44 7.33 -5.24 8.25
CA LYS A 44 8.10 -6.23 9.01
C LYS A 44 9.58 -6.17 8.64
N TRP A 45 9.90 -6.18 7.35
CA TRP A 45 11.27 -6.07 6.88
C TRP A 45 11.94 -4.79 7.37
N LEU A 46 11.24 -3.67 7.23
CA LEU A 46 11.73 -2.36 7.64
C LEU A 46 11.92 -2.32 9.16
N ALA A 47 11.08 -2.99 9.96
CA ALA A 47 11.23 -3.06 11.41
C ALA A 47 12.44 -3.89 11.85
N GLU A 48 12.75 -4.97 11.11
CA GLU A 48 13.92 -5.82 11.38
C GLU A 48 15.22 -5.15 10.94
N HIS A 49 15.18 -4.33 9.89
CA HIS A 49 16.38 -3.72 9.30
C HIS A 49 16.61 -2.28 9.74
N THR A 50 15.69 -1.67 10.49
CA THR A 50 15.85 -0.33 11.06
C THR A 50 16.33 -0.46 12.50
N THR A 51 17.58 -0.08 12.76
CA THR A 51 18.14 -0.03 14.12
C THR A 51 18.18 1.40 14.63
N LEU A 52 18.10 1.58 15.96
CA LEU A 52 18.24 2.85 16.69
C LEU A 52 19.68 3.43 16.64
N GLU A 53 20.53 2.91 15.77
CA GLU A 53 21.88 3.44 15.59
C GLU A 53 21.81 4.65 14.65
N LEU A 54 22.44 5.77 15.06
CA LEU A 54 22.58 6.98 14.26
C LEU A 54 23.06 6.62 12.84
N GLY A 55 22.22 6.88 11.84
CA GLY A 55 22.50 6.61 10.43
C GLY A 55 21.92 5.32 9.85
N LYS A 56 21.38 4.40 10.68
CA LYS A 56 20.67 3.18 10.22
C LYS A 56 19.15 3.23 10.39
N GLU A 57 18.64 4.38 10.82
CA GLU A 57 17.21 4.62 11.07
C GLU A 57 16.35 4.69 9.79
N PHE A 58 16.99 4.84 8.63
CA PHE A 58 16.32 5.07 7.36
C PHE A 58 16.78 4.10 6.27
N ARG A 59 15.86 3.74 5.36
CA ARG A 59 16.11 2.89 4.19
C ARG A 59 15.55 3.53 2.93
N SER A 60 16.30 3.43 1.83
CA SER A 60 15.86 4.01 0.56
C SER A 60 14.70 3.23 -0.05
N THR A 61 13.85 3.90 -0.83
CA THR A 61 12.80 3.26 -1.63
C THR A 61 13.36 2.14 -2.50
N ARG A 62 14.54 2.35 -3.11
CA ARG A 62 15.23 1.35 -3.94
C ARG A 62 15.61 0.09 -3.17
N THR A 63 16.14 0.23 -1.96
CA THR A 63 16.48 -0.92 -1.12
C THR A 63 15.22 -1.69 -0.73
N ILE A 64 14.16 -0.99 -0.33
CA ILE A 64 12.87 -1.59 0.02
C ILE A 64 12.28 -2.35 -1.17
N ALA A 65 12.30 -1.75 -2.35
CA ALA A 65 11.83 -2.31 -3.61
C ALA A 65 12.60 -3.58 -3.99
N SER A 66 13.94 -3.50 -3.97
CA SER A 66 14.83 -4.62 -4.28
C SER A 66 14.64 -5.80 -3.33
N TRP A 67 14.47 -5.56 -2.02
CA TRP A 67 14.35 -6.64 -1.04
C TRP A 67 12.98 -7.31 -1.05
N ASN A 68 11.91 -6.52 -1.26
CA ASN A 68 10.54 -7.05 -1.27
C ASN A 68 10.08 -7.54 -2.64
N ASN A 69 10.94 -7.42 -3.66
CA ASN A 69 10.65 -7.73 -5.07
C ASN A 69 9.38 -7.00 -5.57
N ILE A 70 9.32 -5.69 -5.31
CA ILE A 70 8.25 -4.79 -5.78
C ILE A 70 8.88 -3.63 -6.55
N THR A 71 8.10 -2.95 -7.39
CA THR A 71 8.58 -1.76 -8.08
C THR A 71 8.81 -0.60 -7.10
N GLU A 72 9.68 0.34 -7.45
CA GLU A 72 9.97 1.51 -6.60
C GLU A 72 8.72 2.35 -6.35
N ASP A 73 7.87 2.54 -7.37
CA ASP A 73 6.59 3.24 -7.22
C ASP A 73 5.65 2.50 -6.26
N ARG A 74 5.61 1.17 -6.33
CA ARG A 74 4.80 0.36 -5.42
C ARG A 74 5.32 0.44 -3.99
N ALA A 75 6.64 0.42 -3.80
CA ALA A 75 7.27 0.63 -2.51
C ALA A 75 6.94 2.02 -1.94
N ARG A 76 7.04 3.07 -2.76
CA ARG A 76 6.70 4.46 -2.37
C ARG A 76 5.24 4.58 -1.96
N PHE A 77 4.33 3.98 -2.72
CA PHE A 77 2.89 3.95 -2.42
C PHE A 77 2.57 3.18 -1.12
N ILE A 78 3.19 2.02 -0.91
CA ILE A 78 3.01 1.25 0.33
C ILE A 78 3.52 2.02 1.53
N CYS A 79 4.69 2.65 1.42
CA CYS A 79 5.30 3.41 2.51
C CYS A 79 4.49 4.67 2.84
N SER A 80 3.91 5.35 1.84
CA SER A 80 3.05 6.52 2.07
C SER A 80 1.67 6.15 2.65
N ALA A 81 1.14 4.97 2.33
CA ALA A 81 -0.14 4.51 2.85
C ALA A 81 -0.08 3.97 4.29
N HIS A 82 1.09 3.52 4.75
CA HIS A 82 1.22 2.85 6.03
C HIS A 82 1.46 3.84 7.19
N LYS A 83 0.49 3.99 8.10
CA LYS A 83 0.51 4.96 9.22
C LYS A 83 1.75 4.94 10.14
N LYS A 84 2.49 3.83 10.18
CA LYS A 84 3.69 3.68 11.03
C LYS A 84 5.01 3.91 10.28
N ILE A 85 4.95 4.07 8.96
CA ILE A 85 6.13 4.36 8.13
C ILE A 85 6.08 5.86 7.85
N TYR A 86 7.23 6.52 7.90
CA TYR A 86 7.32 7.95 7.62
C TYR A 86 8.47 8.23 6.66
N LEU A 87 8.30 9.28 5.87
CA LEU A 87 9.31 9.79 4.95
C LEU A 87 10.29 10.66 5.75
N SER A 88 11.59 10.45 5.56
CA SER A 88 12.64 11.30 6.12
C SER A 88 12.60 12.67 5.45
N THR A 89 12.61 13.75 6.24
CA THR A 89 12.73 15.14 5.76
C THR A 89 14.19 15.60 5.71
N GLY A 90 15.15 14.65 5.80
CA GLY A 90 16.57 14.94 5.76
C GLY A 90 17.09 15.28 4.36
N PRO A 91 18.41 15.50 4.23
CA PRO A 91 19.04 15.88 2.95
C PRO A 91 19.07 14.74 1.90
N LYS A 92 18.72 13.51 2.29
CA LYS A 92 18.62 12.36 1.38
C LYS A 92 17.16 12.11 1.05
N GLU A 93 16.81 12.36 -0.21
CA GLU A 93 15.49 12.09 -0.77
C GLU A 93 15.16 10.58 -0.75
N ASP A 94 13.88 10.23 -0.79
CA ASP A 94 13.37 8.85 -0.89
C ASP A 94 13.81 7.89 0.24
N MET A 95 13.98 8.42 1.45
CA MET A 95 14.37 7.64 2.63
C MET A 95 13.18 7.43 3.56
N TRP A 96 12.94 6.19 3.99
CA TRP A 96 11.80 5.79 4.82
C TRP A 96 12.27 5.20 6.14
N GLY A 97 11.56 5.56 7.23
CA GLY A 97 11.79 5.05 8.58
C GLY A 97 10.50 4.56 9.22
N ILE A 98 10.60 3.95 10.40
CA ILE A 98 9.45 3.48 11.19
C ILE A 98 9.27 4.33 12.44
N HIS A 99 8.03 4.70 12.75
CA HIS A 99 7.66 5.23 14.05
C HIS A 99 7.87 4.17 15.13
N LEU A 100 9.05 4.15 15.72
CA LEU A 100 9.32 3.45 16.96
C LEU A 100 8.56 4.19 18.06
N LYS A 101 7.67 3.49 18.77
CA LYS A 101 6.86 4.05 19.89
C LYS A 101 7.71 4.71 20.99
N GLN A 102 9.03 4.47 21.01
CA GLN A 102 9.98 5.02 21.97
C GLN A 102 10.42 6.46 21.66
N PHE A 103 10.14 7.00 20.48
CA PHE A 103 10.46 8.39 20.16
C PHE A 103 9.24 9.10 19.56
N PRO A 104 8.48 9.89 20.35
CA PRO A 104 7.58 10.88 19.77
C PRO A 104 8.41 11.82 18.90
N ARG A 105 7.84 12.24 17.77
CA ARG A 105 8.41 13.29 16.91
C ARG A 105 8.91 14.44 17.80
N LYS A 106 10.21 14.74 17.76
CA LYS A 106 10.63 16.12 18.03
C LYS A 106 10.23 16.88 16.78
N ASP A 107 9.06 17.48 16.82
CA ASP A 107 8.71 18.52 15.88
C ASP A 107 9.83 19.57 16.03
N PHE A 108 10.72 19.67 15.05
CA PHE A 108 11.66 20.79 14.95
C PHE A 108 10.84 22.01 14.52
N GLY A 109 10.01 22.47 15.44
CA GLY A 109 9.26 23.71 15.37
C GLY A 109 10.03 24.77 16.14
N ASN A 110 10.83 25.54 15.40
CA ASN A 110 11.09 26.96 15.62
C ASN A 110 11.64 27.40 16.99
N ASP A 111 12.97 27.29 17.16
CA ASP A 111 13.71 28.22 18.02
C ASP A 111 14.30 29.33 17.13
N THR A 112 13.49 30.38 16.93
CA THR A 112 13.96 31.73 16.54
C THR A 112 13.57 32.70 17.65
#